data_AF-A0A9U8EE78-F1
#
_entry.id   AF-A0A9U8EE78-F1
#
_cell.length_a   1.000
_cell.length_b   1.000
_cell.length_c   1.000
_cell.angle_alpha   90.00
_cell.angle_beta   90.00
_cell.angle_gamma   90.00
#
_symmetry.space_group_name_H-M   'P 1'
#
loop_
_entity.id
_entity.type
_entity.pdbx_description
1 polymer ?
#
loop_
_entity_poly.entity_id
_entity_poly.type
_entity_poly.pdbx_seq_one_letter_code
_entity_poly.pdbx_strand_id
1 'polypeptide(L)'
;MAMVLSLVDVVSVVLFSVELYHLVAHVFILCGIRSLPRKDLVRVRLYFLLDALTVFFTSFLFTGKLKWLAVLQILQHMFYFITWDKSYMAKRIIDWSSLEWFKSNQKPSLQLDSTLGTLFDVCVHAAMMYVLGEQMGIFSILVAIFIAQACVYTILFNPKLAWSSPNNVPVWVQKRVGKLALDHS
;
A
#
# COMPACT_ATOMS: atom_id res chain seq x y z
N MET A 1 -16.16 18.78 30.20
CA MET A 1 -16.77 17.44 30.10
C MET A 1 -15.85 16.59 29.25
N ALA A 2 -15.20 15.57 29.81
CA ALA A 2 -14.32 14.70 29.02
C ALA A 2 -15.20 13.89 28.05
N MET A 3 -14.95 14.03 26.75
CA MET A 3 -15.64 13.25 25.73
C MET A 3 -15.09 11.82 25.79
N VAL A 4 -15.88 10.86 26.26
CA VAL A 4 -15.52 9.45 26.19
C VAL A 4 -15.81 9.00 24.76
N LEU A 5 -14.77 8.71 23.98
CA LEU A 5 -14.93 8.13 22.63
C LEU A 5 -15.63 6.78 22.76
N SER A 6 -16.66 6.55 21.95
CA SER A 6 -17.29 5.23 21.89
C SER A 6 -16.34 4.22 21.24
N LEU A 7 -16.55 2.92 21.50
CA LEU A 7 -15.78 1.87 20.83
C LEU A 7 -15.89 1.97 19.30
N VAL A 8 -17.06 2.35 18.79
CA VAL A 8 -17.31 2.56 17.37
C VAL A 8 -16.44 3.69 16.82
N ASP A 9 -16.33 4.81 17.54
CA ASP A 9 -15.49 5.94 17.14
C ASP A 9 -14.01 5.53 17.07
N VAL A 10 -13.53 4.77 18.06
CA VAL A 10 -12.15 4.28 18.08
C VAL A 10 -11.88 3.35 16.90
N VAL A 11 -12.79 2.41 16.62
CA VAL A 11 -12.66 1.49 15.48
C VAL A 11 -12.66 2.24 14.16
N SER A 12 -13.57 3.20 13.96
CA SER A 12 -13.61 4.06 12.78
C SER A 12 -12.30 4.81 12.57
N VAL A 13 -11.74 5.42 13.63
CA VAL A 13 -10.46 6.13 13.56
C VAL A 13 -9.34 5.20 13.14
N VAL A 14 -9.25 4.00 13.73
CA VAL A 14 -8.22 3.03 13.39
C VAL A 14 -8.35 2.57 11.94
N LEU A 15 -9.54 2.12 11.52
CA LEU A 15 -9.77 1.66 10.14
C LEU A 15 -9.47 2.78 9.15
N PHE A 16 -9.99 3.99 9.37
CA PHE A 16 -9.74 5.13 8.47
C PHE A 16 -8.24 5.44 8.37
N SER A 17 -7.52 5.41 9.50
CA SER A 17 -6.06 5.65 9.51
C SER A 17 -5.30 4.62 8.68
N VAL A 18 -5.71 3.35 8.76
CA VAL A 18 -5.08 2.26 8.04
C VAL A 18 -5.42 2.29 6.55
N GLU A 19 -6.68 2.57 6.19
CA GLU A 19 -7.09 2.76 4.79
C GLU A 19 -6.35 3.95 4.15
N LEU A 20 -6.19 5.06 4.87
CA LEU A 20 -5.40 6.21 4.41
C LEU A 20 -3.90 5.86 4.27
N TYR A 21 -3.35 5.10 5.21
CA TYR A 21 -1.97 4.62 5.08
C TYR A 21 -1.78 3.78 3.81
N HIS A 22 -2.70 2.83 3.53
CA HIS A 22 -2.65 2.02 2.32
C HIS A 22 -2.79 2.87 1.06
N LEU A 23 -3.75 3.80 1.03
CA LEU A 23 -3.91 4.74 -0.08
C LEU A 23 -2.62 5.50 -0.37
N VAL A 24 -1.99 6.09 0.64
CA VAL A 24 -0.74 6.84 0.48
C VAL A 24 0.41 5.93 0.05
N ALA A 25 0.53 4.74 0.64
CA ALA A 25 1.57 3.77 0.27
C ALA A 25 1.45 3.35 -1.19
N HIS A 26 0.24 3.05 -1.67
CA HIS A 26 -0.02 2.70 -3.07
C HIS A 26 0.23 3.87 -4.01
N VAL A 27 -0.17 5.10 -3.66
CA VAL A 27 0.16 6.31 -4.44
C VAL A 27 1.68 6.49 -4.54
N PHE A 28 2.43 6.26 -3.46
CA PHE A 28 3.88 6.40 -3.47
C PHE A 28 4.56 5.39 -4.37
N ILE A 29 4.08 4.14 -4.38
CA ILE A 29 4.57 3.11 -5.30
C ILE A 29 4.19 3.44 -6.74
N LEU A 30 2.92 3.78 -6.99
CA LEU A 30 2.39 4.13 -8.31
C LEU A 30 3.18 5.27 -8.97
N CYS A 31 3.53 6.29 -8.19
CA CYS A 31 4.28 7.45 -8.65
C CYS A 31 5.81 7.30 -8.52
N GLY A 32 6.31 6.19 -7.98
CA GLY A 32 7.75 5.99 -7.76
C GLY A 32 8.39 6.96 -6.76
N ILE A 33 7.62 7.49 -5.81
CA ILE A 33 8.07 8.46 -4.81
C ILE A 33 8.96 7.77 -3.76
N ARG A 34 8.50 6.61 -3.27
CA ARG A 34 9.21 5.78 -2.29
C ARG A 34 9.01 4.31 -2.65
N SER A 35 10.12 3.59 -2.80
CA SER A 35 10.12 2.17 -3.10
C SER A 35 11.19 1.45 -2.26
N LEU A 36 11.05 0.13 -2.19
CA LEU A 36 12.03 -0.76 -1.59
C LEU A 36 12.93 -1.37 -2.68
N PRO A 37 14.17 -1.77 -2.35
CA PRO A 37 14.94 -2.65 -3.23
C PRO A 37 14.17 -3.94 -3.50
N ARG A 38 14.31 -4.50 -4.71
CA ARG A 38 13.60 -5.71 -5.15
C ARG A 38 13.75 -6.86 -4.15
N LYS A 39 14.98 -7.08 -3.65
CA LYS A 39 15.26 -8.15 -2.68
C LYS A 39 14.56 -7.99 -1.32
N ASP A 40 14.05 -6.81 -1.05
CA ASP A 40 13.28 -6.49 0.15
C ASP A 40 11.78 -6.59 -0.13
N LEU A 41 11.34 -6.17 -1.32
CA LEU A 41 9.97 -6.37 -1.80
C LEU A 41 9.55 -7.83 -1.81
N VAL A 42 10.42 -8.77 -2.20
CA VAL A 42 10.07 -10.20 -2.16
C VAL A 42 9.67 -10.69 -0.75
N ARG A 43 10.05 -9.96 0.31
CA ARG A 43 9.71 -10.29 1.70
C ARG A 43 8.41 -9.66 2.19
N VAL A 44 7.81 -8.74 1.44
CA VAL A 44 6.60 -8.01 1.87
C VAL A 44 5.30 -8.77 1.59
N ARG A 45 5.35 -10.08 1.33
CA ARG A 45 4.17 -10.92 1.05
C ARG A 45 3.02 -10.69 2.04
N LEU A 46 3.33 -10.59 3.34
CA LEU A 46 2.33 -10.39 4.40
C LEU A 46 1.57 -9.06 4.28
N TYR A 47 2.13 -8.07 3.59
CA TYR A 47 1.44 -6.80 3.34
C TYR A 47 0.15 -7.00 2.56
N PHE A 48 0.14 -7.83 1.51
CA PHE A 48 -1.08 -8.13 0.73
C PHE A 48 -2.19 -8.75 1.59
N LEU A 49 -1.83 -9.54 2.59
CA LEU A 49 -2.81 -10.10 3.51
C LEU A 49 -3.38 -9.02 4.44
N LEU A 50 -2.53 -8.18 5.01
CA LEU A 50 -2.97 -7.08 5.88
C LEU A 50 -3.88 -6.10 5.15
N ASP A 51 -3.49 -5.71 3.94
CA ASP A 51 -4.24 -4.83 3.06
C ASP A 51 -5.63 -5.42 2.70
N ALA A 52 -5.69 -6.69 2.29
CA ALA A 52 -6.97 -7.36 2.03
C ALA A 52 -7.85 -7.47 3.29
N LEU A 53 -7.23 -7.67 4.46
CA LEU A 53 -7.97 -7.76 5.73
C LEU A 53 -8.61 -6.42 6.08
N THR A 54 -7.95 -5.28 5.89
CA THR A 54 -8.55 -3.98 6.26
C THR A 54 -9.78 -3.69 5.42
N VAL A 55 -9.70 -3.96 4.11
CA VAL A 55 -10.84 -3.86 3.19
C VAL A 55 -11.97 -4.82 3.62
N PHE A 56 -11.63 -6.06 3.99
CA PHE A 56 -12.62 -7.01 4.52
C PHE A 56 -13.31 -6.49 5.79
N PHE A 57 -12.54 -6.04 6.79
CA PHE A 57 -13.09 -5.50 8.04
C PHE A 57 -13.98 -4.29 7.77
N THR A 58 -13.51 -3.35 6.96
CA THR A 58 -14.26 -2.14 6.62
C THR A 58 -15.57 -2.47 5.90
N SER A 59 -15.56 -3.31 4.85
CA SER A 59 -16.75 -3.59 4.03
C SER A 59 -17.71 -4.62 4.64
N PHE A 60 -17.21 -5.70 5.22
CA PHE A 60 -18.07 -6.81 5.68
C PHE A 60 -18.48 -6.69 7.14
N LEU A 61 -17.54 -6.30 8.01
CA LEU A 61 -17.75 -6.36 9.46
C LEU A 61 -18.17 -5.02 10.06
N PHE A 62 -17.70 -3.91 9.51
CA PHE A 62 -17.94 -2.59 10.09
C PHE A 62 -19.06 -1.81 9.38
N THR A 63 -18.86 -1.48 8.09
CA THR A 63 -19.80 -0.59 7.36
C THR A 63 -20.93 -1.33 6.65
N GLY A 64 -20.71 -2.59 6.29
CA GLY A 64 -21.63 -3.36 5.46
C GLY A 64 -21.74 -2.88 4.00
N LYS A 65 -20.97 -1.87 3.57
CA LYS A 65 -21.02 -1.28 2.22
C LYS A 65 -19.89 -1.79 1.32
N LEU A 66 -20.03 -1.59 0.01
CA LEU A 66 -19.01 -1.86 -1.01
C LEU A 66 -18.48 -3.31 -1.05
N LYS A 67 -19.27 -4.28 -0.57
CA LYS A 67 -18.86 -5.71 -0.50
C LYS A 67 -18.39 -6.27 -1.84
N TRP A 68 -19.04 -5.91 -2.95
CA TRP A 68 -18.63 -6.37 -4.28
C TRP A 68 -17.22 -5.88 -4.65
N LEU A 69 -16.90 -4.63 -4.32
CA LEU A 69 -15.59 -4.02 -4.57
C LEU A 69 -14.52 -4.68 -3.70
N ALA A 70 -14.86 -4.91 -2.43
CA ALA A 70 -14.01 -5.65 -1.49
C ALA A 70 -13.70 -7.07 -1.99
N VAL A 71 -14.68 -7.81 -2.52
CA VAL A 71 -14.43 -9.15 -3.08
C VAL A 71 -13.40 -9.10 -4.21
N LEU A 72 -13.52 -8.15 -5.14
CA LEU A 72 -12.58 -8.02 -6.25
C LEU A 72 -11.15 -7.73 -5.77
N GLN A 73 -11.00 -6.80 -4.82
CA GLN A 73 -9.70 -6.48 -4.24
C GLN A 73 -9.11 -7.63 -3.43
N ILE A 74 -9.93 -8.31 -2.62
CA ILE A 74 -9.47 -9.47 -1.84
C ILE A 74 -9.00 -10.58 -2.78
N LEU A 75 -9.71 -10.86 -3.88
CA LEU A 75 -9.28 -11.86 -4.86
C LEU A 75 -7.94 -11.50 -5.50
N GLN A 76 -7.76 -10.24 -5.91
CA GLN A 76 -6.48 -9.74 -6.43
C GLN A 76 -5.35 -9.92 -5.41
N HIS A 77 -5.56 -9.49 -4.17
CA HIS A 77 -4.53 -9.57 -3.13
C HIS A 77 -4.24 -11.00 -2.69
N MET A 78 -5.24 -11.89 -2.66
CA MET A 78 -5.01 -13.31 -2.38
C MET A 78 -4.20 -13.98 -3.48
N PHE A 79 -4.44 -13.62 -4.76
CA PHE A 79 -3.60 -14.09 -5.86
C PHE A 79 -2.14 -13.68 -5.65
N TYR A 80 -1.86 -12.41 -5.35
CA TYR A 80 -0.50 -11.94 -5.11
C TYR A 80 0.11 -12.51 -3.83
N PHE A 81 -0.67 -12.67 -2.76
CA PHE A 81 -0.22 -13.30 -1.53
C PHE A 81 0.25 -14.74 -1.75
N ILE A 82 -0.53 -15.56 -2.47
CA ILE A 82 -0.22 -16.97 -2.72
C ILE A 82 0.96 -17.11 -3.68
N THR A 83 0.99 -16.28 -4.72
CA THR A 83 1.94 -16.40 -5.84
C THR A 83 3.15 -15.45 -5.76
N TRP A 84 3.32 -14.72 -4.65
CA TRP A 84 4.39 -13.75 -4.45
C TRP A 84 5.77 -14.33 -4.76
N ASP A 85 6.54 -13.64 -5.63
CA ASP A 85 7.85 -14.04 -6.15
C ASP A 85 7.89 -15.42 -6.84
N LYS A 86 6.73 -16.04 -7.13
CA LYS A 86 6.61 -17.32 -7.83
C LYS A 86 6.07 -17.16 -9.24
N SER A 87 4.94 -16.47 -9.39
CA SER A 87 4.29 -16.31 -10.69
C SER A 87 4.96 -15.21 -11.53
N TYR A 88 4.79 -15.29 -12.85
CA TYR A 88 5.24 -14.26 -13.77
C TYR A 88 4.64 -12.88 -13.42
N MET A 89 3.33 -12.82 -13.17
CA MET A 89 2.66 -11.57 -12.79
C MET A 89 3.17 -11.01 -11.46
N ALA A 90 3.40 -11.87 -10.45
CA ALA A 90 3.96 -11.42 -9.19
C ALA A 90 5.39 -10.88 -9.35
N LYS A 91 6.24 -11.52 -10.16
CA LYS A 91 7.60 -11.03 -10.43
C LYS A 91 7.57 -9.70 -11.18
N ARG A 92 6.63 -9.50 -12.11
CA ARG A 92 6.43 -8.23 -12.82
C ARG A 92 6.07 -7.08 -11.89
N ILE A 93 5.10 -7.26 -10.99
CA ILE A 93 4.73 -6.20 -10.04
C ILE A 93 5.86 -5.93 -9.04
N ILE A 94 6.60 -6.96 -8.60
CA ILE A 94 7.80 -6.81 -7.74
C ILE A 94 8.86 -5.97 -8.45
N ASP A 95 9.17 -6.30 -9.70
CA ASP A 95 10.15 -5.56 -10.49
C ASP A 95 9.66 -4.12 -10.71
N TRP A 96 8.44 -3.92 -11.21
CA TRP A 96 7.88 -2.59 -11.49
C TRP A 96 7.80 -1.68 -10.26
N SER A 97 7.46 -2.23 -9.09
CA SER A 97 7.36 -1.45 -7.83
C SER A 97 8.72 -1.23 -7.15
N SER A 98 9.80 -1.83 -7.65
CA SER A 98 11.13 -1.78 -7.04
C SER A 98 11.89 -0.50 -7.30
N LEU A 99 12.81 -0.19 -6.38
CA LEU A 99 13.75 0.91 -6.51
C LEU A 99 14.62 0.79 -7.76
N GLU A 100 15.03 -0.45 -8.09
CA GLU A 100 15.78 -0.82 -9.30
C GLU A 100 15.06 -0.35 -10.57
N TRP A 101 13.75 -0.60 -10.66
CA TRP A 101 12.95 -0.21 -11.83
C TRP A 101 12.91 1.31 -12.02
N PHE A 102 12.65 2.05 -10.95
CA PHE A 102 12.58 3.51 -11.06
C PHE A 102 13.94 4.16 -11.33
N LYS A 103 15.05 3.53 -10.95
CA LYS A 103 16.42 3.95 -11.27
C LYS A 103 16.89 3.53 -12.67
N SER A 104 16.26 2.54 -13.29
CA SER A 104 16.64 2.08 -14.63
C SER A 104 16.31 3.14 -15.69
N ASN A 105 17.27 3.40 -16.59
CA ASN A 105 17.04 4.20 -17.80
C ASN A 105 16.43 3.38 -18.94
N GLN A 106 16.41 2.05 -18.81
CA GLN A 106 15.81 1.12 -19.76
C GLN A 106 14.57 0.52 -19.13
N LYS A 107 13.51 1.34 -19.01
CA LYS A 107 12.21 0.86 -18.58
C LYS A 107 11.54 0.21 -19.79
N PRO A 108 11.27 -1.10 -19.79
CA PRO A 108 10.44 -1.68 -20.84
C PRO A 108 9.07 -1.00 -20.85
N SER A 109 8.36 -1.18 -21.97
CA SER A 109 7.01 -0.66 -22.23
C SER A 109 6.14 -0.52 -20.98
N LEU A 110 5.34 0.56 -20.95
CA LEU A 110 4.35 0.85 -19.92
C LEU A 110 3.68 -0.44 -19.38
N GLN A 111 3.99 -0.80 -18.12
CA GLN A 111 3.38 -1.97 -17.46
C GLN A 111 1.96 -1.62 -17.01
N LEU A 112 1.04 -1.57 -17.98
CA LEU A 112 -0.34 -1.14 -17.81
C LEU A 112 -1.08 -1.98 -16.77
N ASP A 113 -0.88 -3.29 -16.75
CA ASP A 113 -1.46 -4.20 -15.77
C ASP A 113 -1.01 -3.88 -14.34
N SER A 114 0.28 -3.63 -14.11
CA SER A 114 0.81 -3.23 -12.79
C SER A 114 0.27 -1.86 -12.39
N THR A 115 0.21 -0.93 -13.34
CA THR A 115 -0.27 0.44 -13.13
C THR A 115 -1.76 0.46 -12.79
N LEU A 116 -2.58 -0.27 -13.56
CA LEU A 116 -4.03 -0.36 -13.37
C LEU A 116 -4.39 -1.14 -12.10
N GLY A 117 -3.66 -2.21 -11.77
CA GLY A 117 -3.84 -2.96 -10.53
C GLY A 117 -3.58 -2.08 -9.30
N THR A 118 -2.45 -1.37 -9.26
CA THR A 118 -2.14 -0.46 -8.15
C THR A 118 -3.08 0.75 -8.11
N LEU A 119 -3.50 1.29 -9.27
CA LEU A 119 -4.51 2.36 -9.30
C LEU A 119 -5.87 1.87 -8.78
N PHE A 120 -6.26 0.64 -9.10
CA PHE A 120 -7.45 0.02 -8.55
C PHE A 120 -7.37 -0.06 -7.01
N ASP A 121 -6.22 -0.45 -6.46
CA ASP A 121 -6.01 -0.46 -5.00
C ASP A 121 -6.19 0.95 -4.39
N VAL A 122 -5.59 1.98 -4.99
CA VAL A 122 -5.79 3.38 -4.57
C VAL A 122 -7.28 3.75 -4.53
N CYS A 123 -8.03 3.41 -5.58
CA CYS A 123 -9.46 3.68 -5.66
C CYS A 123 -10.26 2.91 -4.61
N VAL A 124 -9.92 1.64 -4.33
CA VAL A 124 -10.59 0.83 -3.31
C VAL A 124 -10.40 1.45 -1.93
N HIS A 125 -9.16 1.76 -1.53
CA HIS A 125 -8.89 2.38 -0.24
C HIS A 125 -9.53 3.77 -0.12
N ALA A 126 -9.55 4.56 -1.20
CA ALA A 126 -10.24 5.85 -1.22
C ALA A 126 -11.76 5.68 -0.98
N ALA A 127 -12.37 4.67 -1.60
CA ALA A 127 -13.78 4.36 -1.41
C ALA A 127 -14.08 3.86 0.01
N MET A 128 -13.20 3.03 0.59
CA MET A 128 -13.30 2.59 1.99
C MET A 128 -13.22 3.77 2.95
N MET A 129 -12.24 4.67 2.75
CA MET A 129 -12.13 5.91 3.52
C MET A 129 -13.38 6.78 3.40
N TYR A 130 -13.92 6.95 2.19
CA TYR A 130 -15.12 7.75 1.97
C TYR A 130 -16.29 7.23 2.80
N VAL A 131 -16.57 5.92 2.75
CA VAL A 131 -17.68 5.32 3.51
C VAL A 131 -17.46 5.41 5.02
N LEU A 132 -16.23 5.22 5.50
CA LEU A 132 -15.89 5.42 6.91
C LEU A 132 -16.10 6.89 7.32
N GLY A 133 -15.66 7.82 6.48
CA GLY A 133 -15.77 9.26 6.70
C GLY A 133 -17.21 9.76 6.82
N GLU A 134 -18.16 9.15 6.10
CA GLU A 134 -19.60 9.46 6.23
C GLU A 134 -20.14 9.22 7.65
N GLN A 135 -19.44 8.42 8.47
CA GLN A 135 -19.84 8.02 9.82
C GLN A 135 -19.00 8.72 10.91
N MET A 136 -18.04 9.57 10.52
CA MET A 136 -17.06 10.17 11.43
C MET A 136 -17.26 11.67 11.55
N GLY A 137 -17.09 12.19 12.78
CA GLY A 137 -16.95 13.63 12.99
C GLY A 137 -15.62 14.15 12.46
N ILE A 138 -15.56 15.44 12.11
CA ILE A 138 -14.36 16.08 11.56
C ILE A 138 -13.12 15.92 12.46
N PHE A 139 -13.30 15.98 13.79
CA PHE A 139 -12.20 15.80 14.74
C PHE A 139 -11.61 14.39 14.68
N SER A 140 -12.46 13.35 14.60
CA SER A 140 -12.01 11.96 14.44
C SER A 140 -11.25 11.75 13.13
N ILE A 141 -11.70 12.39 12.05
CA ILE A 141 -10.99 12.36 10.75
C ILE A 141 -9.60 13.01 10.87
N LEU A 142 -9.50 14.18 11.52
CA LEU A 142 -8.20 14.84 11.74
C LEU A 142 -7.24 13.98 12.58
N VAL A 143 -7.74 13.32 13.63
CA VAL A 143 -6.96 12.38 14.43
C VAL A 143 -6.50 11.20 13.58
N ALA A 144 -7.38 10.64 12.75
CA ALA A 144 -7.03 9.52 11.87
C ALA A 144 -5.97 9.91 10.82
N ILE A 145 -6.07 11.11 10.24
CA ILE A 145 -5.06 11.66 9.33
C ILE A 145 -3.70 11.79 10.04
N PHE A 146 -3.69 12.32 11.27
CA PHE A 146 -2.45 12.44 12.04
C PHE A 146 -1.79 11.08 12.32
N ILE A 147 -2.59 10.07 12.68
CA ILE A 147 -2.10 8.70 12.90
C ILE A 147 -1.54 8.12 11.60
N ALA A 148 -2.28 8.22 10.49
CA ALA A 148 -1.83 7.72 9.19
C ALA A 148 -0.52 8.40 8.75
N GLN A 149 -0.41 9.71 8.93
CA GLN A 149 0.81 10.47 8.65
C GLN A 149 1.98 9.99 9.51
N ALA A 150 1.76 9.77 10.82
CA ALA A 150 2.79 9.21 11.70
C ALA A 150 3.25 7.81 11.22
N CYS A 151 2.33 6.95 10.78
CA CYS A 151 2.66 5.65 10.19
C CYS A 151 3.49 5.78 8.90
N VAL A 152 3.11 6.70 8.00
CA VAL A 152 3.86 6.99 6.78
C VAL A 152 5.29 7.43 7.12
N TYR A 153 5.48 8.33 8.10
CA TYR A 153 6.84 8.74 8.49
C TYR A 153 7.64 7.62 9.14
N THR A 154 7.04 6.87 10.05
CA THR A 154 7.71 5.82 10.82
C THR A 154 8.02 4.55 10.03
N ILE A 155 7.32 4.32 8.91
CA ILE A 155 7.55 3.17 8.03
C ILE A 155 8.21 3.63 6.73
N LEU A 156 7.54 4.48 5.95
CA LEU A 156 7.97 4.82 4.59
C LEU A 156 9.10 5.83 4.57
N PHE A 157 9.30 6.67 5.59
CA PHE A 157 10.42 7.63 5.67
C PHE A 157 11.47 7.29 6.73
N ASN A 158 11.36 6.11 7.35
CA ASN A 158 12.28 5.71 8.40
C ASN A 158 13.68 5.42 7.83
N PRO A 159 14.73 6.12 8.29
CA PRO A 159 16.09 5.96 7.76
C PRO A 159 16.72 4.60 8.10
N LYS A 160 16.14 3.85 9.04
CA LYS A 160 16.56 2.48 9.39
C LYS A 160 15.91 1.42 8.49
N LEU A 161 14.87 1.78 7.74
CA LEU A 161 14.20 0.91 6.79
C LEU A 161 14.70 1.20 5.37
N ALA A 162 14.60 0.21 4.48
CA ALA A 162 15.20 0.30 3.14
C ALA A 162 14.39 1.17 2.16
N TRP A 163 13.24 1.70 2.57
CA TRP A 163 12.43 2.60 1.76
C TRP A 163 13.29 3.78 1.30
N SER A 164 13.30 4.05 0.00
CA SER A 164 14.14 5.08 -0.60
C SER A 164 13.44 5.72 -1.79
N SER A 165 13.79 6.98 -2.08
CA SER A 165 13.37 7.62 -3.32
C SER A 165 14.43 7.32 -4.39
N PRO A 166 14.06 7.11 -5.66
CA PRO A 166 15.02 6.75 -6.72
C PRO A 166 16.19 7.73 -6.86
N ASN A 167 15.91 9.02 -6.62
CA ASN A 167 16.86 10.12 -6.71
C ASN A 167 17.64 10.38 -5.40
N ASN A 168 17.28 9.71 -4.30
CA ASN A 168 17.91 9.90 -3.00
C ASN A 168 17.95 8.56 -2.23
N VAL A 169 18.94 7.73 -2.59
CA VAL A 169 19.14 6.40 -2.01
C VAL A 169 20.36 6.42 -1.10
N PRO A 170 20.23 6.15 0.22
CA PRO A 170 21.36 6.08 1.14
C PRO A 170 22.37 5.00 0.72
N VAL A 171 23.67 5.22 0.98
CA VAL A 171 24.76 4.31 0.58
C VAL A 171 24.52 2.86 1.02
N TRP A 172 24.00 2.66 2.23
CA TRP A 172 23.72 1.33 2.75
C TRP A 172 22.55 0.62 2.02
N VAL A 173 21.58 1.39 1.50
CA VAL A 173 20.50 0.88 0.64
C VAL A 173 21.01 0.66 -0.78
N GLN A 174 21.94 1.46 -1.29
CA GLN A 174 22.53 1.23 -2.62
C GLN A 174 23.20 -0.15 -2.72
N LYS A 175 23.87 -0.60 -1.64
CA LYS A 175 24.43 -1.97 -1.54
C LYS A 175 23.37 -3.07 -1.61
N ARG A 176 22.09 -2.71 -1.50
CA ARG A 176 20.95 -3.62 -1.55
C ARG A 176 20.27 -3.66 -2.90
N VAL A 177 20.48 -2.64 -3.73
CA VAL A 177 19.94 -2.56 -5.08
C VAL A 177 20.62 -3.63 -5.93
N GLY A 178 19.82 -4.53 -6.48
CA GLY A 178 20.26 -5.65 -7.31
C GLY A 178 19.92 -5.47 -8.78
N LYS A 179 19.85 -6.60 -9.49
CA LYS A 179 19.27 -6.68 -10.83
C LYS A 179 17.77 -6.96 -10.74
N LEU A 180 17.03 -6.61 -11.79
CA LEU A 180 15.63 -7.01 -11.92
C LEU A 180 15.57 -8.53 -12.18
N ALA A 181 14.49 -9.20 -11.79
CA ALA A 181 14.37 -10.64 -12.08
C ALA A 181 14.05 -10.88 -13.55
N LEU A 182 13.29 -9.96 -14.13
CA LEU A 182 13.06 -9.87 -15.56
C LEU A 182 14.15 -8.95 -16.15
N ASP A 183 15.39 -9.45 -16.20
CA ASP A 183 16.44 -8.83 -17.01
C ASP A 183 16.06 -9.09 -18.47
N HIS A 184 15.58 -8.06 -19.16
CA HIS A 184 15.18 -8.15 -20.56
C HIS A 184 16.41 -7.98 -21.46
N SER A 185 16.99 -9.11 -21.87
CA SER A 185 17.58 -9.24 -23.22
C SER A 185 16.47 -9.31 -24.26
#